data_AF-A0A1Y4C708-F1
#
_entry.id   AF-A0A1Y4C708-F1
#
_cell.length_a   1.000
_cell.length_b   1.000
_cell.length_c   1.000
_cell.angle_alpha   90.00
_cell.angle_beta   90.00
_cell.angle_gamma   90.00
#
_symmetry.space_group_name_H-M   'P 1'
#
loop_
_entity.id
_entity.type
_entity.pdbx_description
1 polymer ?
#
loop_
_entity_poly.entity_id
_entity_poly.type
_entity_poly.pdbx_seq_one_letter_code
_entity_poly.pdbx_strand_id
1 'polypeptide(L)'
;MPLKISGCKDKKSRYFNLGVFVEPEHWDFDNNRPKETCPDKDILESLISNKISEVRSKIVELKAGYKDFSATSLIEKIKHKTQPVTVGELFRKEINS
;
A
#
# COMPACT_ATOMS: atom_id res chain seq x y z
N MET A 1 -4.36 2.94 -16.07
CA MET A 1 -5.17 3.30 -14.87
C MET A 1 -4.37 2.98 -13.60
N PRO A 2 -4.50 3.74 -12.49
CA PRO A 2 -3.77 3.46 -11.25
C PRO A 2 -4.35 2.23 -10.55
N LEU A 3 -3.49 1.27 -10.17
CA LEU A 3 -3.91 0.10 -9.40
C LEU A 3 -4.15 0.45 -7.94
N LYS A 4 -5.22 -0.13 -7.40
CA LYS A 4 -5.64 0.06 -6.01
C LYS A 4 -5.90 -1.28 -5.37
N ILE A 5 -5.52 -1.42 -4.11
CA ILE A 5 -6.01 -2.51 -3.26
C ILE A 5 -6.95 -1.90 -2.22
N SER A 6 -7.99 -2.63 -1.86
CA SER A 6 -8.95 -2.24 -0.83
C SER A 6 -8.74 -3.04 0.46
N GLY A 7 -8.76 -2.35 1.60
CA GLY A 7 -8.95 -2.97 2.90
C GLY A 7 -10.38 -2.75 3.39
N CYS A 8 -11.11 -3.83 3.71
CA CYS A 8 -12.43 -3.76 4.31
C CYS A 8 -12.37 -4.18 5.78
N LYS A 9 -12.85 -3.30 6.66
CA LYS A 9 -13.04 -3.60 8.09
C LYS A 9 -14.25 -2.80 8.60
N ASP A 10 -15.10 -3.44 9.40
CA ASP A 10 -16.27 -2.81 10.05
C ASP A 10 -17.25 -2.15 9.07
N LYS A 11 -17.63 -2.85 7.99
CA LYS A 11 -18.47 -2.35 6.88
C LYS A 11 -17.92 -1.12 6.16
N LYS A 12 -16.68 -0.70 6.45
CA LYS A 12 -16.00 0.41 5.78
C LYS A 12 -14.87 -0.12 4.92
N SER A 13 -14.95 0.18 3.63
CA SER A 13 -13.90 -0.10 2.65
C SER A 13 -13.10 1.17 2.38
N ARG A 14 -11.78 1.04 2.31
CA ARG A 14 -10.88 2.12 1.92
C ARG A 14 -9.86 1.59 0.93
N TYR A 15 -9.50 2.43 -0.04
CA TYR A 15 -8.56 2.10 -1.11
C TYR A 15 -7.18 2.68 -0.81
N PHE A 16 -6.14 1.97 -1.24
CA PHE A 16 -4.78 2.49 -1.33
C PHE A 16 -4.24 2.30 -2.73
N ASN A 17 -3.59 3.34 -3.26
CA ASN A 17 -2.90 3.25 -4.54
C ASN A 17 -1.60 2.46 -4.36
N LEU A 18 -1.27 1.60 -5.33
CA LEU A 18 0.02 0.92 -5.37
C LEU A 18 1.14 1.83 -5.89
N GLY A 19 0.80 2.98 -6.49
CA GLY A 19 1.78 3.85 -7.17
C GLY A 19 2.20 3.32 -8.54
N VAL A 20 1.64 2.20 -9.00
CA VAL A 20 1.84 1.66 -10.34
C VAL A 20 0.60 1.87 -11.20
N PHE A 21 0.84 2.13 -12.48
CA PHE A 21 -0.20 2.24 -13.50
C PHE A 21 -0.10 1.03 -14.41
N VAL A 22 -1.24 0.40 -14.67
CA VAL A 22 -1.34 -0.70 -15.62
C VAL A 22 -2.36 -0.32 -16.67
N GLU A 23 -2.04 -0.62 -17.92
CA GLU A 23 -2.96 -0.40 -19.03
C GLU A 23 -4.13 -1.39 -18.92
N PRO A 24 -5.38 -0.95 -19.20
CA PRO A 24 -6.56 -1.83 -19.09
C PRO A 24 -6.44 -3.09 -19.94
N GLU A 25 -5.71 -3.01 -21.06
CA GLU A 25 -5.47 -4.12 -21.97
C GLU A 25 -4.68 -5.25 -21.32
N HIS A 26 -3.83 -4.94 -20.34
CA HIS A 26 -2.96 -5.88 -19.63
C HIS A 26 -3.49 -6.32 -18.25
N TRP A 27 -4.69 -5.85 -17.85
CA TRP A 27 -5.31 -6.20 -16.57
C TRP A 27 -6.55 -7.08 -16.77
N ASP A 28 -6.64 -8.18 -16.02
CA ASP A 28 -7.80 -9.06 -15.96
C ASP A 28 -8.73 -8.54 -14.84
N PHE A 29 -9.84 -7.90 -15.23
CA PHE A 29 -10.81 -7.33 -14.29
C PHE A 29 -11.68 -8.38 -13.60
N ASP A 30 -11.88 -9.53 -14.23
CA ASP A 30 -12.69 -10.62 -13.67
C ASP A 30 -11.94 -11.33 -12.55
N ASN A 31 -10.64 -11.59 -12.77
CA ASN A 31 -9.78 -12.24 -11.78
C ASN A 31 -8.96 -11.26 -10.92
N ASN A 32 -9.07 -9.96 -11.18
CA ASN A 32 -8.34 -8.86 -10.52
C ASN A 32 -6.82 -9.12 -10.42
N ARG A 33 -6.21 -9.51 -11.54
CA ARG A 33 -4.78 -9.84 -11.67
C ARG A 33 -4.22 -9.36 -13.01
N PRO A 34 -2.89 -9.28 -13.17
CA PRO A 34 -2.29 -9.04 -14.48
C PRO A 34 -2.65 -10.18 -15.45
N LYS A 35 -2.91 -9.86 -16.71
CA LYS A 35 -3.06 -10.87 -17.77
C LYS A 35 -1.73 -11.57 -18.03
N GLU A 36 -1.77 -12.75 -18.62
CA GLU A 36 -0.56 -13.46 -19.06
C GLU A 36 0.25 -12.70 -20.10
N THR A 37 -0.41 -11.84 -20.88
CA THR A 37 0.21 -10.97 -21.89
C THR A 37 0.76 -9.66 -21.32
N CYS A 38 0.66 -9.43 -20.00
CA CYS A 38 1.16 -8.22 -19.37
C CYS A 38 2.70 -8.18 -19.42
N PRO A 39 3.33 -7.10 -19.91
CA PRO A 39 4.76 -6.90 -19.74
C PRO A 39 5.08 -6.81 -18.24
N ASP A 40 6.23 -7.32 -17.82
CA ASP A 40 6.70 -7.30 -16.43
C ASP A 40 5.72 -7.91 -15.40
N LYS A 41 4.92 -8.90 -15.82
CA LYS A 41 3.93 -9.60 -14.98
C LYS A 41 4.52 -10.02 -13.64
N ASP A 42 5.67 -10.69 -13.64
CA ASP A 42 6.29 -11.23 -12.42
C ASP A 42 6.63 -10.12 -11.41
N ILE A 43 7.12 -8.97 -11.92
CA ILE A 43 7.45 -7.80 -11.10
C ILE A 43 6.17 -7.24 -10.48
N LEU A 44 5.12 -7.08 -11.28
CA LEU A 44 3.84 -6.57 -10.84
C LEU A 44 3.16 -7.49 -9.81
N GLU A 45 3.16 -8.81 -10.06
CA GLU A 45 2.61 -9.82 -9.14
C GLU A 45 3.39 -9.86 -7.81
N SER A 46 4.72 -9.76 -7.87
CA SER A 46 5.58 -9.64 -6.69
C SER A 46 5.24 -8.37 -5.90
N LEU A 47 5.07 -7.22 -6.57
CA LEU A 47 4.75 -5.96 -5.92
C LEU A 47 3.36 -5.99 -5.25
N ILE A 48 2.35 -6.56 -5.91
CA ILE A 48 1.02 -6.79 -5.34
C ILE A 48 1.11 -7.70 -4.12
N SER A 49 1.79 -8.84 -4.24
CA SER A 49 1.95 -9.84 -3.18
C SER A 49 2.68 -9.29 -1.95
N ASN A 50 3.74 -8.51 -2.18
CA ASN A 50 4.48 -7.82 -1.12
C ASN A 50 3.58 -6.85 -0.38
N LYS A 51 2.78 -6.05 -1.10
CA LYS A 51 1.91 -5.06 -0.47
C LYS A 51 0.75 -5.70 0.31
N ILE A 52 0.19 -6.79 -0.20
CA ILE A 52 -0.81 -7.61 0.53
C ILE A 52 -0.17 -8.19 1.81
N SER A 53 1.04 -8.72 1.71
CA SER A 53 1.76 -9.30 2.84
C SER A 53 2.08 -8.28 3.92
N GLU A 54 2.50 -7.06 3.54
CA GLU A 54 2.72 -5.94 4.46
C GLU A 54 1.44 -5.59 5.24
N VAL A 55 0.30 -5.47 4.54
CA VAL A 55 -1.00 -5.19 5.16
C VAL A 55 -1.38 -6.31 6.15
N ARG A 56 -1.22 -7.57 5.75
CA ARG A 56 -1.52 -8.74 6.59
C ARG A 56 -0.63 -8.81 7.83
N SER A 57 0.67 -8.57 7.66
CA SER A 57 1.62 -8.50 8.78
C SER A 57 1.18 -7.44 9.80
N LYS A 58 0.81 -6.24 9.31
CA LYS A 58 0.36 -5.16 10.19
C LYS A 58 -0.92 -5.48 10.94
N ILE A 59 -1.85 -6.20 10.30
CA ILE A 59 -3.05 -6.71 10.96
C ILE A 59 -2.70 -7.66 12.10
N VAL A 60 -1.75 -8.58 11.88
CA VAL A 60 -1.31 -9.54 12.90
C VAL A 60 -0.65 -8.81 14.08
N GLU A 61 0.24 -7.85 13.83
CA GLU A 61 0.86 -7.02 14.88
C GLU A 61 -0.19 -6.29 15.74
N LEU A 62 -1.19 -5.68 15.11
CA LEU A 62 -2.23 -4.93 15.81
C LEU A 62 -3.13 -5.84 16.65
N LYS A 63 -3.46 -7.02 16.12
CA LYS A 63 -4.21 -8.05 16.85
C LYS A 63 -3.42 -8.59 18.05
N ALA A 64 -2.13 -8.88 17.87
CA ALA A 64 -1.25 -9.36 18.93
C ALA A 64 -1.09 -8.35 20.07
N GLY A 65 -1.07 -7.05 19.73
CA GLY A 65 -1.02 -5.97 20.71
C GLY A 65 -2.36 -5.63 21.38
N TYR A 66 -3.43 -6.41 21.17
CA TYR A 66 -4.81 -6.10 21.61
C TYR A 66 -5.26 -4.66 21.30
N LYS A 67 -4.75 -4.09 20.20
CA LYS A 67 -5.10 -2.74 19.78
C LYS A 67 -6.24 -2.81 18.79
N ASP A 68 -7.34 -2.17 19.13
CA ASP A 68 -8.38 -1.91 18.15
C ASP A 68 -7.82 -1.05 17.01
N PHE A 69 -8.18 -1.42 15.79
CA PHE A 69 -7.80 -0.70 14.59
C PHE A 69 -8.99 -0.64 13.65
N SER A 70 -9.16 0.46 12.94
CA SER A 70 -10.14 0.56 11.86
C SER A 70 -9.46 0.42 10.50
N ALA A 71 -10.23 0.22 9.43
CA ALA A 71 -9.70 0.23 8.06
C ALA A 71 -8.91 1.51 7.75
N THR A 72 -9.34 2.66 8.30
CA THR A 72 -8.62 3.95 8.14
C THR A 72 -7.30 3.97 8.88
N SER A 73 -7.28 3.60 10.17
CA SER A 73 -6.04 3.61 10.96
C SER A 73 -5.01 2.60 10.43
N LEU A 74 -5.48 1.45 9.92
CA LEU A 74 -4.61 0.47 9.28
C LEU A 74 -3.91 1.06 8.05
N ILE A 75 -4.67 1.75 7.18
CA ILE A 75 -4.11 2.37 5.97
C ILE A 75 -3.19 3.54 6.31
N GLU A 76 -3.52 4.36 7.31
CA GLU A 76 -2.64 5.44 7.78
C GLU A 76 -1.31 4.92 8.33
N LYS A 77 -1.29 3.73 8.93
CA LYS A 77 -0.05 3.10 9.43
C LYS A 77 0.80 2.50 8.32
N ILE A 78 0.19 2.10 7.20
CA ILE A 78 0.86 1.50 6.04
C ILE A 78 1.31 2.57 5.04
N LYS A 79 0.60 3.71 4.98
CA LYS A 79 1.13 4.90 4.31
C LYS A 79 2.33 5.37 5.13
N HIS A 80 3.53 5.31 4.55
CA HIS A 80 4.68 6.00 5.12
C HIS A 80 4.25 7.45 5.37
N LYS A 81 4.36 7.93 6.63
CA LYS A 81 4.32 9.35 6.92
C LYS A 81 5.55 9.97 6.27
N THR A 82 5.47 10.31 4.99
CA THR A 82 6.30 11.38 4.45
C THR A 82 5.81 12.64 5.15
N GLN A 83 6.40 12.92 6.31
CA GLN A 83 6.28 14.27 6.85
C GLN A 83 6.91 15.18 5.80
N PRO A 84 6.20 16.19 5.28
CA PRO A 84 6.83 17.17 4.43
C PRO A 84 7.90 17.85 5.30
N VAL A 85 9.16 17.59 5.00
CA VAL A 85 10.30 18.25 5.63
C VAL A 85 10.81 19.25 4.61
N THR A 86 10.94 20.51 5.00
CA THR A 86 11.56 21.52 4.15
C THR A 86 13.06 21.24 4.02
N VAL A 87 13.66 21.67 2.92
CA VAL A 87 15.11 21.58 2.71
C VAL A 87 15.87 22.16 3.92
N GLY A 88 15.39 23.29 4.47
CA GLY A 88 15.98 23.91 5.66
C GLY A 88 15.88 23.08 6.94
N GLU A 89 14.78 22.36 7.16
CA GLU A 89 14.63 21.45 8.31
C GLU A 89 15.51 20.20 8.17
N LEU A 90 15.72 19.73 6.95
CA LEU A 90 16.64 18.61 6.67
C LEU A 90 18.08 19.00 6.99
N PHE A 91 18.54 20.15 6.49
CA PHE A 91 19.89 20.66 6.78
C PHE A 91 20.10 20.93 8.27
N ARG A 92 19.09 21.48 8.98
CA ARG A 92 19.20 21.71 10.43
C ARG A 92 19.33 20.43 11.24
N LYS A 93 18.76 19.31 10.80
CA LYS A 93 18.92 18.03 11.50
C LYS A 93 20.32 17.47 11.35
N GLU A 94 20.89 17.55 10.15
CA GLU A 94 22.25 17.05 9.87
C GLU A 94 23.35 17.87 10.56
N ILE A 95 23.15 19.18 10.73
CA ILE A 95 24.13 20.05 11.41
C ILE A 95 24.11 19.86 12.94
N ASN A 96 22.98 19.44 13.51
CA ASN A 96 22.82 19.25 14.96
C ASN A 96 22.90 17.76 15.38
N SER A 97 23.30 16.87 14.46
CA SER A 97 23.57 15.45 14.73
C SER A 97 25.06 15.18 14.85
#